data_AF-A0A976FSC1-F1
#
_entry.id   AF-A0A976FSC1-F1
#
_cell.length_a   1.000
_cell.length_b   1.000
_cell.length_c   1.000
_cell.angle_alpha   90.00
_cell.angle_beta   90.00
_cell.angle_gamma   90.00
#
_symmetry.space_group_name_H-M   'P 1'
#
loop_
_entity.id
_entity.type
_entity.pdbx_description
1 polymer ?
#
loop_
_entity_poly.entity_id
_entity_poly.type
_entity_poly.pdbx_seq_one_letter_code
_entity_poly.pdbx_strand_id
1 'polypeptide(L)'
;MLLCQPQQFHLDSFRMLLSLQANINAQDSEGNTALHHAAMNNIAMAVRMLLDVQADTTIVNKEQRTPLAVARLGCHAESMAYHLLAEDEQLYSFARRISVSKQFLADNMYKLSFFVPWIVFPLACFIIMTVHGGLFIMLSLSLLIIASVLLLKVIQRGSYGDKRKAASFVFGINVASIFYLVGSFPRFSGYCSTTFCVITAISFFMLGLSLYKTVTMDPGEVYTSFDEKLHNIRWLVESKLPSATKLCLTCLHKRPLRGKHCAELNACIAKFDHYCPFVINAIGARNHAAFLSFLFFAVLSISLELVACWTFVRAQPALAVDIAILWQYGQWNLPGLFNWIWTVIHFHPILFCIVFLNVVQILWIAYLLFFHVYLMCAALTTNEVLKNENLNHVYSRGIFNNIVDFLGLRGQRPLDWRRIFNYEDFTNQVEDSSQLRKDA
;
A
#
# COMPACT_ATOMS: atom_id res chain seq x y z
N MET A 1 -7.83 16.06 -28.20
CA MET A 1 -8.10 15.04 -29.24
C MET A 1 -6.82 14.62 -29.94
N LEU A 2 -5.95 15.54 -30.37
CA LEU A 2 -4.61 15.24 -30.92
C LEU A 2 -3.74 14.34 -30.01
N LEU A 3 -3.86 14.46 -28.69
CA LEU A 3 -3.09 13.64 -27.74
C LEU A 3 -3.56 12.19 -27.61
N CYS A 4 -4.72 11.80 -28.13
CA CYS A 4 -5.21 10.42 -28.11
C CYS A 4 -4.85 9.66 -29.39
N GLN A 5 -3.70 9.97 -30.01
CA GLN A 5 -3.18 9.24 -31.17
C GLN A 5 -2.04 8.30 -30.75
N PRO A 6 -1.93 7.08 -31.32
CA PRO A 6 -0.94 6.08 -30.91
C PRO A 6 0.51 6.60 -30.96
N GLN A 7 0.82 7.43 -31.95
CA GLN A 7 2.16 7.98 -32.19
C GLN A 7 2.46 9.27 -31.40
N GLN A 8 1.44 9.88 -30.75
CA GLN A 8 1.54 11.19 -30.08
C GLN A 8 1.04 11.18 -28.63
N PHE A 9 0.74 10.01 -28.05
CA PHE A 9 0.29 9.92 -26.66
C PHE A 9 1.44 10.22 -25.68
N HIS A 10 1.58 11.49 -25.35
CA HIS A 10 2.48 11.97 -24.31
C HIS A 10 1.74 11.98 -22.96
N LEU A 11 2.02 10.97 -22.13
CA LEU A 11 1.39 10.78 -20.82
C LEU A 11 1.46 12.04 -19.94
N ASP A 12 2.61 12.73 -19.92
CA ASP A 12 2.80 13.91 -19.09
C ASP A 12 2.01 15.12 -19.60
N SER A 13 1.94 15.33 -20.93
CA SER A 13 1.10 16.37 -21.53
C SER A 13 -0.38 16.10 -21.25
N PHE A 14 -0.80 14.83 -21.32
CA PHE A 14 -2.17 14.43 -21.01
C PHE A 14 -2.52 14.68 -19.55
N ARG A 15 -1.65 14.28 -18.61
CA ARG A 15 -1.81 14.56 -17.18
C ARG A 15 -1.85 16.05 -16.88
N MET A 16 -1.00 16.84 -17.54
CA MET A 16 -0.97 18.29 -17.37
C MET A 16 -2.31 18.90 -17.77
N LEU A 17 -2.87 18.53 -18.92
CA LEU A 17 -4.19 19.05 -19.35
C LEU A 17 -5.33 18.67 -18.39
N LEU A 18 -5.33 17.44 -17.88
CA LEU A 18 -6.29 17.03 -16.85
C LEU A 18 -6.12 17.85 -15.56
N SER A 19 -4.87 18.13 -15.15
CA SER A 19 -4.59 18.95 -13.97
C SER A 19 -5.03 20.41 -14.13
N LEU A 20 -5.10 20.90 -15.37
CA LEU A 20 -5.57 22.24 -15.72
C LEU A 20 -7.09 22.31 -15.90
N GLN A 21 -7.84 21.27 -15.49
CA GLN A 21 -9.30 21.21 -15.57
C GLN A 21 -9.85 21.44 -17.00
N ALA A 22 -9.12 20.96 -18.01
CA ALA A 22 -9.61 20.98 -19.39
C ALA A 22 -10.98 20.30 -19.50
N ASN A 23 -11.86 20.79 -20.38
CA ASN A 23 -13.18 20.19 -20.57
C ASN A 23 -13.05 18.76 -21.14
N ILE A 24 -13.29 17.77 -20.27
CA ILE A 24 -13.11 16.34 -20.53
C ILE A 24 -14.11 15.83 -21.59
N ASN A 25 -15.31 16.42 -21.62
CA ASN A 25 -16.43 15.98 -22.45
C ASN A 25 -16.59 16.78 -23.75
N ALA A 26 -15.60 17.62 -24.09
CA ALA A 26 -15.62 18.36 -25.35
C ALA A 26 -15.64 17.40 -26.56
N GLN A 27 -16.50 17.69 -27.52
CA GLN A 27 -16.65 16.94 -28.77
C GLN A 27 -15.96 17.67 -29.93
N ASP A 28 -15.36 16.93 -30.86
CA ASP A 28 -14.90 17.49 -32.15
C ASP A 28 -16.06 17.68 -33.14
N SER A 29 -15.69 18.08 -34.35
CA SER A 29 -16.54 18.14 -35.53
C SER A 29 -17.25 16.83 -35.87
N GLU A 30 -16.80 15.67 -35.38
CA GLU A 30 -17.43 14.37 -35.60
C GLU A 30 -18.33 13.94 -34.41
N GLY A 31 -18.40 14.76 -33.36
CA GLY A 31 -19.10 14.39 -32.12
C GLY A 31 -18.27 13.46 -31.22
N ASN A 32 -17.01 13.16 -31.57
CA ASN A 32 -16.15 12.29 -30.79
C ASN A 32 -15.57 13.08 -29.60
N THR A 33 -15.70 12.50 -28.40
CA THR A 33 -15.00 13.00 -27.20
C THR A 33 -13.57 12.45 -27.14
N ALA A 34 -12.75 12.98 -26.23
CA ALA A 34 -11.42 12.41 -25.96
C ALA A 34 -11.46 10.90 -25.63
N LEU A 35 -12.55 10.43 -25.00
CA LEU A 35 -12.75 9.02 -24.66
C LEU A 35 -13.07 8.16 -25.88
N HIS A 36 -13.81 8.67 -26.87
CA HIS A 36 -14.02 7.98 -28.16
C HIS A 36 -12.68 7.74 -28.86
N HIS A 37 -11.83 8.77 -28.93
CA HIS A 37 -10.50 8.66 -29.54
C HIS A 37 -9.59 7.69 -28.78
N ALA A 38 -9.58 7.73 -27.44
CA ALA A 38 -8.81 6.81 -26.62
C ALA A 38 -9.27 5.35 -26.80
N ALA A 39 -10.59 5.13 -26.90
CA ALA A 39 -11.20 3.84 -27.14
C ALA A 39 -10.87 3.28 -28.54
N MET A 40 -11.05 4.11 -29.57
CA MET A 40 -10.76 3.76 -30.97
C MET A 40 -9.30 3.34 -31.19
N ASN A 41 -8.38 4.02 -30.52
CA ASN A 41 -6.93 3.78 -30.64
C ASN A 41 -6.38 2.79 -29.59
N ASN A 42 -7.24 2.15 -28.78
CA ASN A 42 -6.87 1.24 -27.69
C ASN A 42 -5.80 1.82 -26.73
N ILE A 43 -5.89 3.11 -26.42
CA ILE A 43 -4.96 3.76 -25.49
C ILE A 43 -5.50 3.57 -24.06
N ALA A 44 -5.30 2.37 -23.51
CA ALA A 44 -5.82 1.98 -22.21
C ALA A 44 -5.49 2.97 -21.09
N MET A 45 -4.28 3.56 -21.09
CA MET A 45 -3.88 4.55 -20.10
C MET A 45 -4.72 5.85 -20.19
N ALA A 46 -5.02 6.31 -21.40
CA ALA A 46 -5.87 7.48 -21.60
C ALA A 46 -7.31 7.20 -21.16
N VAL A 47 -7.84 6.01 -21.51
CA VAL A 47 -9.16 5.55 -21.04
C VAL A 47 -9.22 5.55 -19.51
N ARG A 48 -8.22 4.95 -18.82
CA ARG A 48 -8.14 4.93 -17.35
C ARG A 48 -8.17 6.35 -16.77
N MET A 49 -7.25 7.22 -17.21
CA MET A 49 -7.17 8.58 -16.67
C MET A 49 -8.43 9.40 -16.92
N LEU A 50 -9.09 9.22 -18.07
CA LEU A 50 -10.36 9.88 -18.38
C LEU A 50 -11.50 9.37 -17.49
N LEU A 51 -11.58 8.06 -17.25
CA LEU A 51 -12.55 7.48 -16.32
C LEU A 51 -12.28 7.92 -14.86
N ASP A 52 -11.02 8.06 -14.47
CA ASP A 52 -10.62 8.54 -13.13
C ASP A 52 -11.08 9.99 -12.88
N VAL A 53 -11.05 10.85 -13.92
CA VAL A 53 -11.63 12.21 -13.86
C VAL A 53 -13.12 12.24 -14.21
N GLN A 54 -13.78 11.08 -14.24
CA GLN A 54 -15.23 10.93 -14.44
C GLN A 54 -15.73 11.47 -15.80
N ALA A 55 -14.98 11.22 -16.88
CA ALA A 55 -15.45 11.45 -18.24
C ALA A 55 -16.81 10.76 -18.47
N ASP A 56 -17.73 11.43 -19.17
CA ASP A 56 -19.04 10.88 -19.47
C ASP A 56 -18.93 9.79 -20.54
N THR A 57 -19.28 8.56 -20.17
CA THR A 57 -19.23 7.37 -21.04
C THR A 57 -20.48 7.21 -21.90
N THR A 58 -21.50 8.05 -21.71
CA THR A 58 -22.80 7.95 -22.39
C THR A 58 -22.93 8.86 -23.61
N ILE A 59 -22.02 9.83 -23.78
CA ILE A 59 -22.02 10.74 -24.92
C ILE A 59 -21.89 9.93 -26.21
N VAL A 60 -22.73 10.23 -27.19
CA VAL A 60 -22.69 9.62 -28.52
C VAL A 60 -22.08 10.58 -29.54
N ASN A 61 -21.33 10.02 -30.49
CA ASN A 61 -20.84 10.76 -31.64
C ASN A 61 -21.93 10.90 -32.73
N LYS A 62 -21.60 11.53 -33.86
CA LYS A 62 -22.55 11.72 -34.98
C LYS A 62 -23.10 10.42 -35.55
N GLU A 63 -22.39 9.31 -35.38
CA GLU A 63 -22.84 7.97 -35.78
C GLU A 63 -23.68 7.27 -34.70
N GLN A 64 -24.10 7.99 -33.65
CA GLN A 64 -24.86 7.45 -32.51
C GLN A 64 -24.10 6.38 -31.73
N ARG A 65 -22.76 6.40 -31.79
CA ARG A 65 -21.90 5.42 -31.11
C ARG A 65 -21.35 6.04 -29.83
N THR A 66 -21.44 5.30 -28.73
CA THR A 66 -20.73 5.61 -27.47
C THR A 66 -19.25 5.21 -27.56
N PRO A 67 -18.38 5.65 -26.64
CA PRO A 67 -16.99 5.20 -26.60
C PRO A 67 -16.85 3.68 -26.53
N LEU A 68 -17.73 3.00 -25.79
CA LEU A 68 -17.74 1.53 -25.70
C LEU A 68 -18.14 0.87 -27.04
N ALA A 69 -19.13 1.43 -27.74
CA ALA A 69 -19.52 0.95 -29.06
C ALA A 69 -18.38 1.13 -30.08
N VAL A 70 -17.65 2.23 -30.02
CA VAL A 70 -16.46 2.47 -30.84
C VAL A 70 -15.35 1.44 -30.52
N ALA A 71 -15.07 1.19 -29.24
CA ALA A 71 -14.10 0.16 -28.82
C ALA A 71 -14.46 -1.23 -29.35
N ARG A 72 -15.75 -1.58 -29.36
CA ARG A 72 -16.24 -2.87 -29.86
C ARG A 72 -16.04 -3.03 -31.37
N LEU A 73 -16.33 -1.98 -32.15
CA LEU A 73 -16.27 -2.01 -33.61
C LEU A 73 -14.84 -1.97 -34.18
N GLY A 74 -13.87 -1.44 -33.44
CA GLY A 74 -12.46 -1.36 -33.85
C GLY A 74 -11.71 -2.70 -33.97
N CYS A 75 -12.40 -3.85 -34.06
CA CYS A 75 -11.81 -5.20 -34.03
C CYS A 75 -11.08 -5.55 -32.71
N HIS A 76 -11.52 -4.94 -31.61
CA HIS A 76 -10.78 -4.84 -30.35
C HIS A 76 -11.61 -5.37 -29.17
N ALA A 77 -12.40 -6.42 -29.37
CA ALA A 77 -13.24 -7.03 -28.31
C ALA A 77 -12.42 -7.55 -27.12
N GLU A 78 -11.15 -7.90 -27.33
CA GLU A 78 -10.20 -8.31 -26.27
C GLU A 78 -9.27 -7.16 -25.84
N SER A 79 -9.50 -5.94 -26.34
CA SER A 79 -8.65 -4.81 -26.00
C SER A 79 -8.86 -4.36 -24.56
N MET A 80 -7.77 -3.92 -23.94
CA MET A 80 -7.83 -3.36 -22.59
C MET A 80 -8.78 -2.15 -22.53
N ALA A 81 -8.82 -1.31 -23.57
CA ALA A 81 -9.77 -0.19 -23.63
C ALA A 81 -11.24 -0.66 -23.60
N TYR A 82 -11.60 -1.69 -24.36
CA TYR A 82 -12.94 -2.28 -24.33
C TYR A 82 -13.26 -2.85 -22.95
N HIS A 83 -12.36 -3.64 -22.37
CA HIS A 83 -12.55 -4.23 -21.04
C HIS A 83 -12.82 -3.16 -19.97
N LEU A 84 -12.06 -2.06 -19.97
CA LEU A 84 -12.25 -0.95 -19.02
C LEU A 84 -13.62 -0.29 -19.20
N LEU A 85 -14.03 0.00 -20.44
CA LEU A 85 -15.33 0.62 -20.72
C LEU A 85 -16.51 -0.32 -20.42
N ALA A 86 -16.35 -1.63 -20.65
CA ALA A 86 -17.36 -2.63 -20.35
C ALA A 86 -17.55 -2.80 -18.83
N GLU A 87 -16.46 -2.78 -18.05
CA GLU A 87 -16.54 -2.75 -16.60
C GLU A 87 -17.26 -1.48 -16.09
N ASP A 88 -17.10 -0.35 -16.77
CA ASP A 88 -17.80 0.90 -16.46
C ASP A 88 -19.29 0.85 -16.67
N GLU A 89 -19.70 0.32 -17.82
CA GLU A 89 -21.10 0.10 -18.12
C GLU A 89 -21.73 -0.86 -17.11
N GLN A 90 -21.01 -1.92 -16.72
CA GLN A 90 -21.47 -2.84 -15.69
C GLN A 90 -21.64 -2.15 -14.34
N LEU A 91 -20.68 -1.31 -13.90
CA LEU A 91 -20.80 -0.54 -12.66
C LEU A 91 -22.00 0.41 -12.71
N TYR A 92 -22.19 1.10 -13.83
CA TYR A 92 -23.33 2.01 -14.03
C TYR A 92 -24.67 1.26 -14.00
N SER A 93 -24.76 0.08 -14.63
CA SER A 93 -25.97 -0.76 -14.59
C SER A 93 -26.27 -1.28 -13.18
N PHE A 94 -25.24 -1.65 -12.42
CA PHE A 94 -25.35 -2.09 -11.03
C PHE A 94 -25.83 -0.94 -10.15
N ALA A 95 -25.24 0.26 -10.30
CA ALA A 95 -25.64 1.48 -9.61
C ALA A 95 -27.12 1.78 -9.80
N ARG A 96 -27.62 1.70 -11.04
CA ARG A 96 -29.03 1.89 -11.38
C ARG A 96 -29.92 0.84 -10.71
N ARG A 97 -29.51 -0.43 -10.68
CA ARG A 97 -30.28 -1.53 -10.08
C ARG A 97 -30.47 -1.36 -8.58
N ILE A 98 -29.47 -0.85 -7.87
CA ILE A 98 -29.54 -0.61 -6.42
C ILE A 98 -30.00 0.82 -6.07
N SER A 99 -30.35 1.64 -7.07
CA SER A 99 -30.75 3.05 -6.91
C SER A 99 -29.73 3.93 -6.19
N VAL A 100 -28.44 3.72 -6.47
CA VAL A 100 -27.32 4.50 -5.91
C VAL A 100 -26.54 5.19 -7.03
N SER A 101 -25.93 6.34 -6.75
CA SER A 101 -25.05 7.01 -7.70
C SER A 101 -23.83 6.13 -8.07
N LYS A 102 -23.52 6.05 -9.36
CA LYS A 102 -22.29 5.41 -9.87
C LYS A 102 -21.05 5.98 -9.18
N GLN A 103 -21.00 7.29 -8.99
CA GLN A 103 -19.87 7.98 -8.35
C GLN A 103 -19.71 7.52 -6.90
N PHE A 104 -20.79 7.47 -6.14
CA PHE A 104 -20.75 6.99 -4.76
C PHE A 104 -20.21 5.55 -4.68
N LEU A 105 -20.64 4.67 -5.59
CA LEU A 105 -20.15 3.30 -5.66
C LEU A 105 -18.66 3.24 -6.03
N ALA A 106 -18.24 3.97 -7.07
CA ALA A 106 -16.84 4.03 -7.50
C ALA A 106 -15.92 4.48 -6.35
N ASP A 107 -16.37 5.47 -5.56
CA ASP A 107 -15.58 6.08 -4.49
C ASP A 107 -15.53 5.25 -3.20
N ASN A 108 -16.47 4.33 -2.98
CA ASN A 108 -16.63 3.63 -1.69
C ASN A 108 -16.64 2.12 -1.76
N MET A 109 -17.06 1.51 -2.86
CA MET A 109 -17.26 0.06 -2.92
C MET A 109 -15.94 -0.69 -2.66
N TYR A 110 -14.83 -0.25 -3.26
CA TYR A 110 -13.53 -0.89 -3.04
C TYR A 110 -13.06 -0.86 -1.58
N LYS A 111 -13.50 0.14 -0.78
CA LYS A 111 -13.16 0.26 0.64
C LYS A 111 -13.73 -0.90 1.45
N LEU A 112 -14.82 -1.53 0.99
CA LEU A 112 -15.37 -2.73 1.63
C LEU A 112 -14.39 -3.92 1.59
N SER A 113 -13.41 -3.91 0.68
CA SER A 113 -12.32 -4.90 0.67
C SER A 113 -11.54 -4.93 1.98
N PHE A 114 -11.55 -3.82 2.75
CA PHE A 114 -10.96 -3.74 4.08
C PHE A 114 -11.56 -4.79 5.05
N PHE A 115 -12.87 -5.06 4.94
CA PHE A 115 -13.58 -5.95 5.86
C PHE A 115 -13.49 -7.43 5.46
N VAL A 116 -13.05 -7.75 4.24
CA VAL A 116 -12.97 -9.14 3.76
C VAL A 116 -12.08 -10.01 4.66
N PRO A 117 -10.85 -9.60 5.05
CA PRO A 117 -10.01 -10.39 5.96
C PRO A 117 -10.66 -10.67 7.33
N TRP A 118 -11.49 -9.77 7.84
CA TRP A 118 -12.17 -9.91 9.13
C TRP A 118 -13.22 -11.01 9.15
N ILE A 119 -13.73 -11.41 7.98
CA ILE A 119 -14.70 -12.49 7.83
C ILE A 119 -13.99 -13.78 7.42
N VAL A 120 -13.03 -13.68 6.49
CA VAL A 120 -12.34 -14.84 5.93
C VAL A 120 -11.47 -15.53 6.98
N PHE A 121 -10.72 -14.78 7.80
CA PHE A 121 -9.84 -15.41 8.80
C PHE A 121 -10.61 -16.17 9.89
N PRO A 122 -11.67 -15.64 10.52
CA PRO A 122 -12.46 -16.40 11.50
C PRO A 122 -13.17 -17.59 10.87
N LEU A 123 -13.66 -17.46 9.64
CA LEU A 123 -14.31 -18.55 8.94
C LEU A 123 -13.32 -19.68 8.60
N ALA A 124 -12.08 -19.34 8.20
CA ALA A 124 -11.02 -20.31 8.02
C ALA A 124 -10.69 -21.04 9.33
N CYS A 125 -10.55 -20.31 10.45
CA CYS A 125 -10.37 -20.91 11.77
C CYS A 125 -11.55 -21.81 12.17
N PHE A 126 -12.79 -21.38 11.92
CA PHE A 126 -13.99 -22.17 12.20
C PHE A 126 -14.01 -23.47 11.39
N ILE A 127 -13.67 -23.43 10.10
CA ILE A 127 -13.54 -24.63 9.26
C ILE A 127 -12.50 -25.59 9.85
N ILE A 128 -11.31 -25.09 10.20
CA ILE A 128 -10.24 -25.90 10.79
C ILE A 128 -10.67 -26.55 12.11
N MET A 129 -11.53 -25.88 12.88
CA MET A 129 -12.01 -26.37 14.17
C MET A 129 -13.19 -27.35 14.08
N THR A 130 -14.00 -27.28 13.03
CA THR A 130 -15.28 -28.02 12.95
C THR A 130 -15.32 -29.11 11.91
N VAL A 131 -14.50 -29.01 10.86
CA VAL A 131 -14.44 -30.01 9.78
C VAL A 131 -13.40 -31.06 10.14
N HIS A 132 -13.79 -32.33 10.08
CA HIS A 132 -12.89 -33.45 10.32
C HIS A 132 -12.34 -34.01 9.01
N GLY A 133 -11.06 -34.39 9.03
CA GLY A 133 -10.36 -34.96 7.88
C GLY A 133 -9.67 -33.91 7.01
N GLY A 134 -8.36 -34.10 6.80
CA GLY A 134 -7.50 -33.13 6.10
C GLY A 134 -7.98 -32.76 4.70
N LEU A 135 -8.48 -33.72 3.92
CA LEU A 135 -9.00 -33.46 2.57
C LEU A 135 -10.23 -32.53 2.59
N PHE A 136 -11.17 -32.76 3.51
CA PHE A 136 -12.38 -31.94 3.62
C PHE A 136 -12.06 -30.52 4.10
N ILE A 137 -11.11 -30.37 5.03
CA ILE A 137 -10.58 -29.06 5.43
C ILE A 137 -9.97 -28.35 4.22
N MET A 138 -9.09 -29.01 3.45
CA MET A 138 -8.47 -28.41 2.26
C MET A 138 -9.49 -27.99 1.20
N LEU A 139 -10.49 -28.82 0.92
CA LEU A 139 -11.58 -28.49 -0.01
C LEU A 139 -12.38 -27.29 0.50
N SER A 140 -12.72 -27.25 1.78
CA SER A 140 -13.48 -26.15 2.40
C SER A 140 -12.71 -24.83 2.38
N LEU A 141 -11.41 -24.86 2.70
CA LEU A 141 -10.53 -23.69 2.61
C LEU A 141 -10.35 -23.23 1.15
N SER A 142 -10.26 -24.16 0.20
CA SER A 142 -10.17 -23.84 -1.23
C SER A 142 -11.45 -23.15 -1.72
N LEU A 143 -12.63 -23.65 -1.33
CA LEU A 143 -13.90 -23.02 -1.62
C LEU A 143 -14.02 -21.64 -0.99
N LEU A 144 -13.56 -21.46 0.25
CA LEU A 144 -13.52 -20.16 0.92
C LEU A 144 -12.62 -19.17 0.17
N ILE A 145 -11.44 -19.60 -0.30
CA ILE A 145 -10.54 -18.77 -1.09
C ILE A 145 -11.21 -18.38 -2.41
N ILE A 146 -11.81 -19.33 -3.14
CA ILE A 146 -12.52 -19.05 -4.40
C ILE A 146 -13.66 -18.05 -4.16
N ALA A 147 -14.49 -18.27 -3.13
CA ALA A 147 -15.57 -17.36 -2.77
C ALA A 147 -15.05 -15.96 -2.43
N SER A 148 -13.93 -15.87 -1.72
CA SER A 148 -13.28 -14.60 -1.36
C SER A 148 -12.75 -13.85 -2.59
N VAL A 149 -12.13 -14.57 -3.54
CA VAL A 149 -11.65 -13.99 -4.80
C VAL A 149 -12.82 -13.49 -5.65
N LEU A 150 -13.91 -14.27 -5.73
CA LEU A 150 -15.12 -13.84 -6.44
C LEU A 150 -15.75 -12.61 -5.78
N LEU A 151 -15.82 -12.58 -4.44
CA LEU A 151 -16.30 -11.42 -3.68
C LEU A 151 -15.45 -10.18 -3.95
N LEU A 152 -14.11 -10.29 -3.88
CA LEU A 152 -13.20 -9.20 -4.20
C LEU A 152 -13.38 -8.72 -5.64
N LYS A 153 -13.53 -9.63 -6.61
CA LYS A 153 -13.83 -9.26 -8.00
C LYS A 153 -15.13 -8.47 -8.15
N VAL A 154 -16.14 -8.74 -7.32
CA VAL A 154 -17.42 -7.99 -7.33
C VAL A 154 -17.27 -6.63 -6.66
N ILE A 155 -16.68 -6.58 -5.46
CA ILE A 155 -16.51 -5.36 -4.65
C ILE A 155 -15.49 -4.40 -5.30
N GLN A 156 -14.55 -4.92 -6.06
CA GLN A 156 -13.54 -4.13 -6.75
C GLN A 156 -13.95 -3.80 -8.19
N ARG A 157 -15.22 -3.90 -8.59
CA ARG A 157 -15.67 -3.47 -9.94
C ARG A 157 -15.55 -1.97 -10.15
N GLY A 158 -15.30 -1.56 -11.40
CA GLY A 158 -15.43 -0.18 -11.88
C GLY A 158 -14.48 0.84 -11.23
N SER A 159 -13.26 0.43 -10.93
CA SER A 159 -12.22 1.37 -10.49
C SER A 159 -10.91 1.03 -11.24
N TYR A 160 -10.47 1.90 -12.12
CA TYR A 160 -9.74 1.47 -13.30
C TYR A 160 -8.23 1.36 -13.07
N GLY A 161 -7.77 0.28 -12.43
CA GLY A 161 -6.33 0.06 -12.20
C GLY A 161 -5.74 0.91 -11.10
N ASP A 162 -6.58 1.36 -10.17
CA ASP A 162 -6.12 2.08 -9.01
C ASP A 162 -5.46 1.10 -8.03
N LYS A 163 -4.15 1.26 -7.82
CA LYS A 163 -3.41 0.53 -6.77
C LYS A 163 -4.02 0.76 -5.38
N ARG A 164 -4.81 1.82 -5.20
CA ARG A 164 -5.60 2.10 -3.99
C ARG A 164 -6.56 0.95 -3.61
N LYS A 165 -7.01 0.13 -4.56
CA LYS A 165 -7.88 -1.04 -4.29
C LYS A 165 -7.18 -2.14 -3.52
N ALA A 166 -5.99 -2.52 -4.00
CA ALA A 166 -5.16 -3.48 -3.32
C ALA A 166 -4.77 -2.93 -1.94
N ALA A 167 -4.54 -1.61 -1.85
CA ALA A 167 -4.24 -0.97 -0.57
C ALA A 167 -5.36 -1.15 0.47
N SER A 168 -6.64 -0.97 0.14
CA SER A 168 -7.73 -1.19 1.11
C SER A 168 -7.79 -2.63 1.63
N PHE A 169 -7.64 -3.62 0.74
CA PHE A 169 -7.61 -5.03 1.13
C PHE A 169 -6.38 -5.36 1.99
N VAL A 170 -5.19 -4.93 1.56
CA VAL A 170 -3.91 -5.17 2.23
C VAL A 170 -3.86 -4.47 3.60
N PHE A 171 -4.40 -3.26 3.70
CA PHE A 171 -4.59 -2.59 4.99
C PHE A 171 -5.57 -3.34 5.89
N GLY A 172 -6.66 -3.87 5.33
CA GLY A 172 -7.57 -4.76 6.04
C GLY A 172 -6.87 -5.98 6.62
N ILE A 173 -5.96 -6.61 5.85
CA ILE A 173 -5.15 -7.73 6.33
C ILE A 173 -4.28 -7.28 7.51
N ASN A 174 -3.61 -6.12 7.41
CA ASN A 174 -2.76 -5.60 8.47
C ASN A 174 -3.54 -5.39 9.78
N VAL A 175 -4.63 -4.62 9.73
CA VAL A 175 -5.42 -4.28 10.92
C VAL A 175 -6.09 -5.53 11.51
N ALA A 176 -6.65 -6.40 10.67
CA ALA A 176 -7.23 -7.66 11.14
C ALA A 176 -6.17 -8.54 11.82
N SER A 177 -4.96 -8.64 11.25
CA SER A 177 -3.86 -9.41 11.84
C SER A 177 -3.47 -8.91 13.23
N ILE A 178 -3.40 -7.58 13.42
CA ILE A 178 -3.14 -6.98 14.73
C ILE A 178 -4.29 -7.28 15.70
N PHE A 179 -5.54 -7.21 15.24
CA PHE A 179 -6.69 -7.55 16.08
C PHE A 179 -6.65 -9.01 16.54
N TYR A 180 -6.29 -9.95 15.64
CA TYR A 180 -6.13 -11.36 16.01
C TYR A 180 -4.96 -11.58 16.96
N LEU A 181 -3.83 -10.90 16.74
CA LEU A 181 -2.66 -10.96 17.62
C LEU A 181 -3.00 -10.52 19.04
N VAL A 182 -3.65 -9.37 19.19
CA VAL A 182 -4.05 -8.85 20.51
C VAL A 182 -5.17 -9.70 21.12
N GLY A 183 -6.11 -10.16 20.30
CA GLY A 183 -7.24 -10.98 20.72
C GLY A 183 -6.87 -12.43 21.05
N SER A 184 -5.74 -12.95 20.59
CA SER A 184 -5.23 -14.28 20.91
C SER A 184 -4.55 -14.34 22.27
N PHE A 185 -3.81 -13.29 22.64
CA PHE A 185 -2.97 -13.24 23.84
C PHE A 185 -3.64 -13.68 25.15
N PRO A 186 -4.90 -13.30 25.47
CA PRO A 186 -5.55 -13.70 26.72
C PRO A 186 -5.67 -15.21 26.92
N ARG A 187 -5.58 -16.01 25.85
CA ARG A 187 -5.61 -17.48 25.93
C ARG A 187 -4.34 -18.06 26.58
N PHE A 188 -3.23 -17.34 26.50
CA PHE A 188 -1.92 -17.78 26.97
C PHE A 188 -1.40 -16.96 28.16
N SER A 189 -1.95 -15.77 28.39
CA SER A 189 -1.48 -14.84 29.42
C SER A 189 -1.55 -15.40 30.83
N GLY A 190 -2.48 -16.33 31.12
CA GLY A 190 -2.58 -17.00 32.43
C GLY A 190 -1.36 -17.85 32.80
N TYR A 191 -0.52 -18.21 31.83
CA TYR A 191 0.70 -18.99 32.02
C TYR A 191 1.97 -18.13 32.06
N CYS A 192 1.81 -16.80 31.98
CA CYS A 192 2.90 -15.84 31.93
C CYS A 192 3.00 -15.06 33.24
N SER A 193 4.17 -14.50 33.54
CA SER A 193 4.31 -13.61 34.71
C SER A 193 3.60 -12.28 34.49
N THR A 194 3.18 -11.62 35.57
CA THR A 194 2.54 -10.29 35.50
C THR A 194 3.41 -9.28 34.75
N THR A 195 4.72 -9.27 35.00
CA THR A 195 5.67 -8.41 34.30
C THR A 195 5.68 -8.66 32.79
N PHE A 196 5.66 -9.92 32.37
CA PHE A 196 5.61 -10.28 30.95
C PHE A 196 4.32 -9.79 30.29
N CYS A 197 3.17 -9.97 30.96
CA CYS A 197 1.88 -9.49 30.48
C CYS A 197 1.85 -7.96 30.33
N VAL A 198 2.43 -7.22 31.28
CA VAL A 198 2.53 -5.76 31.21
C VAL A 198 3.41 -5.31 30.03
N ILE A 199 4.58 -5.93 29.84
CA ILE A 199 5.46 -5.61 28.70
C ILE A 199 4.74 -5.88 27.37
N THR A 200 4.04 -7.01 27.27
CA THR A 200 3.28 -7.37 26.06
C THR A 200 2.15 -6.38 25.79
N ALA A 201 1.40 -5.98 26.82
CA ALA A 201 0.35 -4.98 26.69
C ALA A 201 0.89 -3.61 26.23
N ILE A 202 2.03 -3.17 26.77
CA ILE A 202 2.71 -1.94 26.32
C ILE A 202 3.14 -2.08 24.85
N SER A 203 3.70 -3.22 24.45
CA SER A 203 4.08 -3.47 23.06
C SER A 203 2.87 -3.40 22.12
N PHE A 204 1.73 -4.00 22.48
CA PHE A 204 0.50 -3.91 21.69
C PHE A 204 -0.05 -2.48 21.60
N PHE A 205 -0.03 -1.73 22.70
CA PHE A 205 -0.43 -0.32 22.69
C PHE A 205 0.45 0.50 21.77
N MET A 206 1.77 0.32 21.85
CA MET A 206 2.74 1.02 21.01
C MET A 206 2.64 0.60 19.54
N LEU A 207 2.33 -0.66 19.24
CA LEU A 207 2.01 -1.15 17.90
C LEU A 207 0.79 -0.41 17.32
N GLY A 208 -0.30 -0.32 18.07
CA GLY A 208 -1.49 0.42 17.65
C GLY A 208 -1.23 1.92 17.45
N LEU A 209 -0.50 2.55 18.37
CA LEU A 209 -0.16 3.97 18.30
C LEU A 209 0.74 4.29 17.11
N SER A 210 1.76 3.47 16.86
CA SER A 210 2.69 3.65 15.74
C SER A 210 2.01 3.40 14.40
N LEU A 211 1.11 2.41 14.29
CA LEU A 211 0.26 2.23 13.11
C LEU A 211 -0.62 3.46 12.89
N TYR A 212 -1.35 3.91 13.90
CA TYR A 212 -2.23 5.09 13.82
C TYR A 212 -1.45 6.31 13.34
N LYS A 213 -0.27 6.59 13.91
CA LYS A 213 0.60 7.68 13.48
C LYS A 213 1.04 7.51 12.03
N THR A 214 1.45 6.31 11.63
CA THR A 214 1.91 6.06 10.25
C THR A 214 0.80 6.30 9.22
N VAL A 215 -0.42 5.87 9.54
CA VAL A 215 -1.60 6.02 8.66
C VAL A 215 -2.06 7.47 8.57
N THR A 216 -2.06 8.21 9.69
CA THR A 216 -2.72 9.53 9.77
C THR A 216 -1.77 10.72 9.65
N MET A 217 -0.48 10.55 9.91
CA MET A 217 0.47 11.65 9.79
C MET A 217 0.68 12.03 8.32
N ASP A 218 0.74 13.33 8.07
CA ASP A 218 1.25 13.89 6.82
C ASP A 218 2.65 13.28 6.54
N PRO A 219 2.85 12.60 5.40
CA PRO A 219 4.14 12.01 5.05
C PRO A 219 5.22 13.05 4.71
N GLY A 220 4.85 14.32 4.56
CA GLY A 220 5.72 15.40 4.09
C GLY A 220 5.29 15.88 2.72
N GLU A 221 3.99 16.04 2.52
CA GLU A 221 3.42 16.58 1.29
C GLU A 221 3.93 17.99 1.01
N VAL A 222 4.22 18.25 -0.26
CA VAL A 222 4.65 19.55 -0.78
C VAL A 222 3.44 20.25 -1.35
N TYR A 223 3.04 21.34 -0.71
CA TYR A 223 1.92 22.18 -1.14
C TYR A 223 2.43 23.39 -1.91
N THR A 224 1.71 23.77 -2.96
CA THR A 224 1.93 25.02 -3.70
C THR A 224 0.62 25.67 -4.08
N SER A 225 0.57 26.99 -3.99
CA SER A 225 -0.61 27.78 -4.37
C SER A 225 -0.86 27.75 -5.88
N PHE A 226 -2.05 28.16 -6.31
CA PHE A 226 -2.37 28.27 -7.74
C PHE A 226 -1.45 29.29 -8.44
N ASP A 227 -1.18 30.43 -7.81
CA ASP A 227 -0.30 31.47 -8.35
C ASP A 227 1.14 30.98 -8.50
N GLU A 228 1.64 30.20 -7.53
CA GLU A 228 2.96 29.56 -7.61
C GLU A 228 3.02 28.55 -8.76
N LYS A 229 1.96 27.74 -8.95
CA LYS A 229 1.88 26.81 -10.09
C LYS A 229 1.94 27.56 -11.42
N LEU A 230 1.19 28.65 -11.55
CA LEU A 230 1.19 29.48 -12.74
C LEU A 230 2.56 30.12 -13.00
N HIS A 231 3.20 30.63 -11.94
CA HIS A 231 4.55 31.16 -12.00
C HIS A 231 5.57 30.11 -12.45
N ASN A 232 5.50 28.90 -11.87
CA ASN A 232 6.38 27.79 -12.23
C ASN A 232 6.22 27.35 -13.69
N ILE A 233 4.99 27.32 -14.20
CA ILE A 233 4.73 27.04 -15.63
C ILE A 233 5.37 28.13 -16.49
N ARG A 234 5.15 29.40 -16.15
CA ARG A 234 5.68 30.53 -16.92
C ARG A 234 7.21 30.49 -16.94
N TRP A 235 7.82 30.28 -15.78
CA TRP A 235 9.26 30.10 -15.64
C TRP A 235 9.80 28.92 -16.46
N LEU A 236 9.11 27.77 -16.46
CA LEU A 236 9.50 26.60 -17.24
C LEU A 236 9.53 26.91 -18.74
N VAL A 237 8.51 27.60 -19.24
CA VAL A 237 8.38 27.98 -20.66
C VAL A 237 9.43 29.03 -21.04
N GLU A 238 9.60 30.06 -20.21
CA GLU A 238 10.52 31.18 -20.46
C GLU A 238 11.99 30.76 -20.39
N SER A 239 12.33 29.86 -19.48
CA SER A 239 13.72 29.47 -19.24
C SER A 239 14.33 28.67 -20.41
N LYS A 240 13.52 28.09 -21.31
CA LYS A 240 13.94 27.21 -22.41
C LYS A 240 14.91 26.09 -22.00
N LEU A 241 14.98 25.78 -20.70
CA LEU A 241 15.87 24.77 -20.16
C LEU A 241 15.34 23.39 -20.52
N PRO A 242 16.20 22.41 -20.84
CA PRO A 242 15.76 21.03 -21.00
C PRO A 242 15.06 20.53 -19.72
N SER A 243 14.26 19.48 -19.87
CA SER A 243 13.49 18.71 -18.88
C SER A 243 14.22 18.32 -17.56
N ALA A 244 15.49 18.69 -17.40
CA ALA A 244 16.32 18.49 -16.21
C ALA A 244 15.96 19.41 -15.02
N THR A 245 15.08 20.40 -15.20
CA THR A 245 14.48 21.09 -14.05
C THR A 245 13.61 20.08 -13.31
N LYS A 246 13.91 19.84 -12.03
CA LYS A 246 13.22 18.88 -11.16
C LYS A 246 11.75 19.27 -10.90
N LEU A 247 11.01 19.86 -11.83
CA LEU A 247 9.57 20.10 -11.69
C LEU A 247 8.82 18.76 -11.64
N CYS A 248 7.72 18.72 -10.91
CA CYS A 248 6.69 17.72 -11.07
C CYS A 248 5.65 18.27 -12.04
N LEU A 249 5.43 17.59 -13.16
CA LEU A 249 4.46 18.02 -14.18
C LEU A 249 2.99 17.79 -13.74
N THR A 250 2.77 16.93 -12.74
CA THR A 250 1.43 16.69 -12.18
C THR A 250 1.07 17.71 -11.12
N CYS A 251 1.99 18.01 -10.20
CA CYS A 251 1.75 18.96 -9.11
C CYS A 251 2.12 20.41 -9.48
N LEU A 252 2.87 20.61 -10.57
CA LEU A 252 3.31 21.90 -11.13
C LEU A 252 4.17 22.74 -10.18
N HIS A 253 5.07 22.07 -9.44
CA HIS A 253 6.05 22.73 -8.60
C HIS A 253 7.42 22.06 -8.68
N LYS A 254 8.45 22.80 -8.26
CA LYS A 254 9.82 22.27 -8.11
C LYS A 254 9.79 21.14 -7.08
N ARG A 255 10.29 19.96 -7.43
CA ARG A 255 10.43 18.84 -6.50
C ARG A 255 11.61 19.10 -5.57
N PRO A 256 11.43 18.97 -4.24
CA PRO A 256 12.54 19.00 -3.33
C PRO A 256 13.51 17.85 -3.62
N LEU A 257 14.74 17.99 -3.14
CA LEU A 257 15.77 16.97 -3.17
C LEU A 257 15.24 15.70 -2.50
N ARG A 258 15.43 14.55 -3.15
CA ARG A 258 14.89 13.24 -2.73
C ARG A 258 13.35 13.16 -2.70
N GLY A 259 12.64 14.19 -3.17
CA GLY A 259 11.18 14.17 -3.29
C GLY A 259 10.71 13.50 -4.58
N LYS A 260 9.56 12.81 -4.51
CA LYS A 260 8.91 12.20 -5.68
C LYS A 260 7.39 12.37 -5.63
N HIS A 261 6.78 12.33 -6.81
CA HIS A 261 5.33 12.31 -6.94
C HIS A 261 4.80 10.91 -6.61
N CYS A 262 3.94 10.82 -5.60
CA CYS A 262 3.18 9.63 -5.27
C CYS A 262 1.85 9.69 -6.03
N ALA A 263 1.67 8.81 -7.01
CA ALA A 263 0.46 8.79 -7.82
C ALA A 263 -0.77 8.39 -6.99
N GLU A 264 -0.58 7.56 -5.96
CA GLU A 264 -1.64 7.05 -5.10
C GLU A 264 -2.23 8.15 -4.19
N LEU A 265 -1.39 9.05 -3.68
CA LEU A 265 -1.82 10.25 -2.96
C LEU A 265 -2.07 11.45 -3.88
N ASN A 266 -1.71 11.34 -5.16
CA ASN A 266 -1.68 12.44 -6.13
C ASN A 266 -0.92 13.68 -5.63
N ALA A 267 0.21 13.45 -4.95
CA ALA A 267 0.95 14.48 -4.23
C ALA A 267 2.46 14.26 -4.30
N CYS A 268 3.25 15.32 -4.30
CA CYS A 268 4.70 15.20 -4.13
C CYS A 268 5.05 15.07 -2.66
N ILE A 269 5.84 14.05 -2.34
CA ILE A 269 6.24 13.73 -0.98
C ILE A 269 7.74 14.02 -0.85
N ALA A 270 8.11 14.82 0.15
CA ALA A 270 9.49 15.10 0.49
C ALA A 270 10.19 13.86 1.08
N LYS A 271 11.46 13.64 0.71
CA LYS A 271 12.24 12.45 1.08
C LYS A 271 11.42 11.15 0.92
N PHE A 272 10.86 10.96 -0.27
CA PHE A 272 9.96 9.85 -0.56
C PHE A 272 10.70 8.51 -0.45
N ASP A 273 10.17 7.63 0.39
CA ASP A 273 10.68 6.27 0.55
C ASP A 273 9.91 5.28 -0.32
N HIS A 274 8.60 5.14 -0.07
CA HIS A 274 7.69 4.33 -0.86
C HIS A 274 6.22 4.65 -0.52
N TYR A 275 5.28 4.17 -1.32
CA TYR A 275 3.88 4.08 -0.92
C TYR A 275 3.61 2.70 -0.31
N CYS A 276 3.09 2.66 0.91
CA CYS A 276 2.86 1.42 1.64
C CYS A 276 1.36 1.06 1.66
N PRO A 277 0.93 0.01 0.93
CA PRO A 277 -0.47 -0.42 0.92
C PRO A 277 -0.95 -0.94 2.28
N PHE A 278 -0.03 -1.41 3.15
CA PHE A 278 -0.35 -1.88 4.50
C PHE A 278 -0.69 -0.76 5.48
N VAL A 279 -0.55 0.51 5.10
CA VAL A 279 -0.94 1.68 5.92
C VAL A 279 -1.72 2.73 5.11
N ILE A 280 -2.00 2.47 3.83
CA ILE A 280 -2.68 3.38 2.88
C ILE A 280 -2.08 4.81 2.92
N ASN A 281 -0.78 4.91 3.07
CA ASN A 281 -0.09 6.19 3.13
C ASN A 281 1.30 6.08 2.47
N ALA A 282 1.82 7.22 2.01
CA ALA A 282 3.22 7.31 1.63
C ALA A 282 4.10 7.31 2.87
N ILE A 283 5.29 6.74 2.76
CA ILE A 283 6.35 6.85 3.76
C ILE A 283 7.34 7.89 3.26
N GLY A 284 7.49 8.98 4.02
CA GLY A 284 8.26 10.15 3.63
C GLY A 284 8.88 10.86 4.82
N ALA A 285 9.37 12.09 4.59
CA ALA A 285 10.14 12.87 5.56
C ALA A 285 9.53 12.94 6.98
N ARG A 286 8.20 13.03 7.11
CA ARG A 286 7.54 13.35 8.39
C ARG A 286 6.96 12.14 9.12
N ASN A 287 6.77 11.00 8.47
CA ASN A 287 6.19 9.80 9.08
C ASN A 287 7.10 8.56 9.04
N HIS A 288 8.30 8.65 8.44
CA HIS A 288 9.23 7.51 8.33
C HIS A 288 9.59 6.89 9.69
N ALA A 289 9.83 7.72 10.72
CA ALA A 289 10.13 7.23 12.06
C ALA A 289 8.94 6.49 12.70
N ALA A 290 7.71 6.94 12.45
CA ALA A 290 6.50 6.25 12.90
C ALA A 290 6.37 4.88 12.22
N PHE A 291 6.66 4.81 10.92
CA PHE A 291 6.67 3.55 10.18
C PHE A 291 7.72 2.56 10.70
N LEU A 292 8.94 3.03 10.96
CA LEU A 292 9.99 2.17 11.55
C LEU A 292 9.60 1.68 12.95
N SER A 293 8.99 2.56 13.76
CA SER A 293 8.45 2.18 15.07
C SER A 293 7.35 1.12 14.96
N PHE A 294 6.47 1.24 13.96
CA PHE A 294 5.42 0.27 13.66
C PHE A 294 6.02 -1.11 13.34
N LEU A 295 7.04 -1.18 12.47
CA LEU A 295 7.73 -2.44 12.16
C LEU A 295 8.39 -3.05 13.41
N PHE A 296 9.06 -2.22 14.22
CA PHE A 296 9.72 -2.67 15.46
C PHE A 296 8.71 -3.29 16.44
N PHE A 297 7.64 -2.57 16.76
CA PHE A 297 6.62 -3.06 17.70
C PHE A 297 5.83 -4.23 17.13
N ALA A 298 5.67 -4.34 15.81
CA ALA A 298 5.08 -5.52 15.18
C ALA A 298 5.92 -6.78 15.43
N VAL A 299 7.23 -6.70 15.15
CA VAL A 299 8.17 -7.82 15.41
C VAL A 299 8.22 -8.15 16.90
N LEU A 300 8.29 -7.14 17.77
CA LEU A 300 8.32 -7.35 19.23
C LEU A 300 7.04 -8.02 19.73
N SER A 301 5.86 -7.51 19.34
CA SER A 301 4.57 -8.07 19.75
C SER A 301 4.37 -9.50 19.25
N ILE A 302 4.74 -9.81 18.01
CA ILE A 302 4.68 -11.18 17.48
C ILE A 302 5.64 -12.11 18.24
N SER A 303 6.85 -11.63 18.53
CA SER A 303 7.84 -12.40 19.30
C SER A 303 7.35 -12.72 20.71
N LEU A 304 6.74 -11.75 21.38
CA LEU A 304 6.16 -11.93 22.72
C LEU A 304 4.98 -12.91 22.69
N GLU A 305 4.11 -12.85 21.68
CA GLU A 305 3.02 -13.83 21.51
C GLU A 305 3.56 -15.26 21.32
N LEU A 306 4.62 -15.43 20.51
CA LEU A 306 5.27 -16.74 20.32
C LEU A 306 5.90 -17.26 21.63
N VAL A 307 6.49 -16.38 22.44
CA VAL A 307 6.99 -16.75 23.77
C VAL A 307 5.82 -17.15 24.69
N ALA A 308 4.69 -16.47 24.64
CA ALA A 308 3.49 -16.85 25.41
C ALA A 308 2.91 -18.21 24.97
N CYS A 309 2.90 -18.48 23.66
CA CYS A 309 2.52 -19.80 23.13
C CYS A 309 3.49 -20.89 23.65
N TRP A 310 4.78 -20.60 23.68
CA TRP A 310 5.79 -21.53 24.20
C TRP A 310 5.65 -21.79 25.70
N THR A 311 5.40 -20.76 26.52
CA THR A 311 5.17 -20.92 27.96
C THR A 311 3.91 -21.74 28.24
N PHE A 312 2.83 -21.53 27.47
CA PHE A 312 1.63 -22.36 27.51
C PHE A 312 1.92 -23.84 27.25
N VAL A 313 2.63 -24.16 26.17
CA VAL A 313 2.98 -25.56 25.84
C VAL A 313 3.81 -26.20 26.96
N ARG A 314 4.80 -25.47 27.51
CA ARG A 314 5.62 -26.00 28.62
C ARG A 314 4.83 -26.21 29.91
N ALA A 315 3.76 -25.46 30.13
CA ALA A 315 2.89 -25.62 31.29
C ALA A 315 1.93 -26.81 31.17
N GLN A 316 1.88 -27.46 29.99
CA GLN A 316 1.00 -28.61 29.70
C GLN A 316 1.86 -29.84 29.34
N PRO A 317 2.31 -30.64 30.34
CA PRO A 317 3.25 -31.73 30.12
C PRO A 317 2.74 -32.79 29.14
N ALA A 318 1.43 -33.10 29.20
CA ALA A 318 0.80 -34.04 28.27
C ALA A 318 0.91 -33.55 26.81
N LEU A 319 0.54 -32.29 26.57
CA LEU A 319 0.66 -31.65 25.25
C LEU A 319 2.12 -31.60 24.77
N ALA A 320 3.06 -31.27 25.66
CA ALA A 320 4.49 -31.23 25.32
C ALA A 320 5.03 -32.61 24.95
N VAL A 321 4.64 -33.66 25.68
CA VAL A 321 5.01 -35.05 25.40
C VAL A 321 4.36 -35.52 24.10
N ASP A 322 3.09 -35.24 23.87
CA ASP A 322 2.39 -35.60 22.64
C ASP A 322 3.06 -34.95 21.42
N ILE A 323 3.40 -33.66 21.48
CA ILE A 323 4.15 -32.97 20.42
C ILE A 323 5.52 -33.60 20.20
N ALA A 324 6.24 -33.96 21.28
CA ALA A 324 7.56 -34.57 21.19
C ALA A 324 7.51 -35.99 20.59
N ILE A 325 6.53 -36.81 20.96
CA ILE A 325 6.28 -38.13 20.39
C ILE A 325 5.96 -38.00 18.89
N LEU A 326 5.05 -37.09 18.53
CA LEU A 326 4.70 -36.84 17.13
C LEU A 326 5.92 -36.45 16.30
N TRP A 327 6.79 -35.60 16.84
CA TRP A 327 8.05 -35.22 16.19
C TRP A 327 9.01 -36.42 16.06
N GLN A 328 9.20 -37.20 17.12
CA GLN A 328 10.15 -38.30 17.17
C GLN A 328 9.78 -39.47 16.24
N TYR A 329 8.49 -39.77 16.10
CA TYR A 329 7.98 -40.84 15.25
C TYR A 329 7.45 -40.35 13.89
N GLY A 330 7.60 -39.05 13.58
CA GLY A 330 7.24 -38.48 12.30
C GLY A 330 8.11 -39.04 11.18
N GLN A 331 7.49 -39.56 10.11
CA GLN A 331 8.24 -39.84 8.89
C GLN A 331 8.51 -38.53 8.15
N TRP A 332 9.77 -38.10 8.07
CA TRP A 332 10.15 -36.83 7.42
C TRP A 332 10.22 -36.92 5.89
N ASN A 333 9.37 -37.75 5.29
CA ASN A 333 9.03 -37.72 3.87
C ASN A 333 7.80 -36.83 3.66
N LEU A 334 7.51 -36.42 2.41
CA LEU A 334 6.34 -35.58 2.09
C LEU A 334 5.01 -36.09 2.70
N PRO A 335 4.68 -37.40 2.60
CA PRO A 335 3.47 -37.95 3.21
C PRO A 335 3.46 -37.88 4.74
N GLY A 336 4.59 -38.14 5.39
CA GLY A 336 4.67 -38.14 6.84
C GLY A 336 4.77 -36.74 7.44
N LEU A 337 5.34 -35.76 6.74
CA LEU A 337 5.22 -34.34 7.09
C LEU A 337 3.76 -33.90 7.06
N PHE A 338 3.02 -34.27 6.00
CA PHE A 338 1.59 -33.96 5.89
C PHE A 338 0.78 -34.62 7.00
N ASN A 339 1.08 -35.88 7.32
CA ASN A 339 0.44 -36.59 8.43
C ASN A 339 0.75 -35.91 9.78
N TRP A 340 2.00 -35.51 10.02
CA TRP A 340 2.40 -34.79 11.22
C TRP A 340 1.66 -33.45 11.37
N ILE A 341 1.64 -32.62 10.31
CA ILE A 341 0.92 -31.34 10.30
C ILE A 341 -0.55 -31.55 10.67
N TRP A 342 -1.22 -32.55 10.07
CA TRP A 342 -2.62 -32.83 10.40
C TRP A 342 -2.81 -33.29 11.81
N THR A 343 -1.89 -34.10 12.32
CA THR A 343 -1.98 -34.60 13.68
C THR A 343 -1.90 -33.44 14.67
N VAL A 344 -0.95 -32.52 14.50
CA VAL A 344 -0.83 -31.31 15.33
C VAL A 344 -2.06 -30.41 15.23
N ILE A 345 -2.62 -30.24 14.03
CA ILE A 345 -3.85 -29.46 13.81
C ILE A 345 -5.04 -30.04 14.57
N HIS A 346 -5.18 -31.36 14.66
CA HIS A 346 -6.29 -32.00 15.38
C HIS A 346 -6.14 -31.91 16.91
N PHE A 347 -4.93 -31.92 17.44
CA PHE A 347 -4.69 -31.88 18.89
C PHE A 347 -4.96 -30.49 19.50
N HIS A 348 -4.51 -29.41 18.85
CA HIS A 348 -4.74 -28.06 19.35
C HIS A 348 -4.87 -27.03 18.21
N PRO A 349 -5.98 -27.06 17.44
CA PRO A 349 -6.13 -26.30 16.19
C PRO A 349 -5.92 -24.79 16.37
N ILE A 350 -6.40 -24.24 17.48
CA ILE A 350 -6.25 -22.81 17.80
C ILE A 350 -4.78 -22.43 17.99
N LEU A 351 -4.03 -23.25 18.75
CA LEU A 351 -2.60 -22.98 19.02
C LEU A 351 -1.80 -23.08 17.72
N PHE A 352 -2.07 -24.11 16.91
CA PHE A 352 -1.43 -24.26 15.62
C PHE A 352 -1.68 -23.06 14.71
N CYS A 353 -2.94 -22.63 14.56
CA CYS A 353 -3.28 -21.47 13.73
C CYS A 353 -2.57 -20.18 14.18
N ILE A 354 -2.53 -19.94 15.49
CA ILE A 354 -1.86 -18.76 16.07
C ILE A 354 -0.35 -18.82 15.83
N VAL A 355 0.30 -19.94 16.15
CA VAL A 355 1.75 -20.09 15.96
C VAL A 355 2.11 -20.01 14.49
N PHE A 356 1.39 -20.73 13.61
CA PHE A 356 1.61 -20.70 12.18
C PHE A 356 1.50 -19.28 11.62
N LEU A 357 0.42 -18.57 11.94
CA LEU A 357 0.21 -17.20 11.46
C LEU A 357 1.31 -16.25 11.95
N ASN A 358 1.71 -16.34 13.22
CA ASN A 358 2.76 -15.50 13.80
C ASN A 358 4.15 -15.80 13.22
N VAL A 359 4.50 -17.07 13.02
CA VAL A 359 5.77 -17.47 12.37
C VAL A 359 5.81 -16.98 10.93
N VAL A 360 4.71 -17.14 10.20
CA VAL A 360 4.63 -16.68 8.82
C VAL A 360 4.75 -15.15 8.78
N GLN A 361 4.06 -14.41 9.64
CA GLN A 361 4.15 -12.95 9.72
C GLN A 361 5.54 -12.42 10.11
N ILE A 362 6.19 -13.00 11.12
CA ILE A 362 7.47 -12.47 11.60
C ILE A 362 8.57 -12.56 10.55
N LEU A 363 8.54 -13.58 9.67
CA LEU A 363 9.58 -13.80 8.66
C LEU A 363 9.76 -12.59 7.73
N TRP A 364 8.66 -12.05 7.17
CA TRP A 364 8.76 -10.91 6.26
C TRP A 364 8.82 -9.56 6.98
N ILE A 365 8.16 -9.40 8.13
CA ILE A 365 8.20 -8.13 8.88
C ILE A 365 9.58 -7.91 9.48
N ALA A 366 10.22 -8.96 10.01
CA ALA A 366 11.58 -8.86 10.53
C ALA A 366 12.60 -8.55 9.42
N TYR A 367 12.46 -9.16 8.24
CA TYR A 367 13.26 -8.81 7.07
C TYR A 367 13.07 -7.34 6.68
N LEU A 368 11.83 -6.87 6.60
CA LEU A 368 11.52 -5.48 6.25
C LEU A 368 12.10 -4.51 7.30
N LEU A 369 11.96 -4.82 8.59
CA LEU A 369 12.58 -4.06 9.67
C LEU A 369 14.10 -3.98 9.50
N PHE A 370 14.76 -5.12 9.29
CA PHE A 370 16.20 -5.18 9.07
C PHE A 370 16.63 -4.32 7.87
N PHE A 371 15.91 -4.42 6.76
CA PHE A 371 16.17 -3.62 5.56
C PHE A 371 16.04 -2.12 5.84
N HIS A 372 14.97 -1.67 6.52
CA HIS A 372 14.82 -0.24 6.85
C HIS A 372 15.81 0.25 7.90
N VAL A 373 16.24 -0.59 8.85
CA VAL A 373 17.35 -0.26 9.77
C VAL A 373 18.65 -0.04 8.98
N TYR A 374 18.94 -0.90 8.00
CA TYR A 374 20.08 -0.70 7.10
C TYR A 374 19.97 0.63 6.32
N LEU A 375 18.82 0.92 5.72
CA LEU A 375 18.60 2.17 4.98
C LEU A 375 18.80 3.41 5.87
N MET A 376 18.29 3.38 7.10
CA MET A 376 18.50 4.42 8.09
C MET A 376 19.99 4.61 8.37
N CYS A 377 20.72 3.53 8.66
CA CYS A 377 22.17 3.57 8.92
C CYS A 377 22.97 4.10 7.72
N ALA A 378 22.51 3.83 6.49
CA ALA A 378 23.15 4.27 5.25
C ALA A 378 22.66 5.64 4.73
N ALA A 379 21.72 6.28 5.42
CA ALA A 379 21.02 7.50 4.99
C ALA A 379 20.34 7.41 3.61
N LEU A 380 19.87 6.23 3.22
CA LEU A 380 19.19 5.94 1.95
C LEU A 380 17.67 5.86 2.12
N THR A 381 16.93 6.03 1.01
CA THR A 381 15.53 5.62 0.92
C THR A 381 15.36 4.38 0.06
N THR A 382 14.29 3.62 0.28
CA THR A 382 13.95 2.42 -0.52
C THR A 382 13.91 2.75 -2.00
N ASN A 383 13.26 3.86 -2.35
CA ASN A 383 13.17 4.31 -3.73
C ASN A 383 14.54 4.69 -4.34
N GLU A 384 15.50 5.20 -3.57
CA GLU A 384 16.85 5.45 -4.09
C GLU A 384 17.56 4.14 -4.43
N VAL A 385 17.47 3.15 -3.53
CA VAL A 385 18.03 1.81 -3.76
C VAL A 385 17.41 1.14 -4.98
N LEU A 386 16.07 1.14 -5.10
CA LEU A 386 15.37 0.51 -6.22
C LEU A 386 15.67 1.16 -7.56
N LYS A 387 16.06 2.45 -7.59
CA LYS A 387 16.42 3.17 -8.81
C LYS A 387 17.93 3.25 -9.05
N ASN A 388 18.74 2.62 -8.19
CA ASN A 388 20.20 2.76 -8.21
C ASN A 388 20.65 4.25 -8.18
N GLU A 389 19.89 5.09 -7.48
CA GLU A 389 20.21 6.50 -7.23
C GLU A 389 21.06 6.60 -5.95
N ASN A 390 21.94 7.61 -5.86
CA ASN A 390 22.73 7.91 -4.65
C ASN A 390 23.64 6.76 -4.16
N LEU A 391 24.24 6.00 -5.10
CA LEU A 391 25.17 4.90 -4.78
C LEU A 391 26.41 5.33 -3.96
N ASN A 392 26.80 6.60 -4.07
CA ASN A 392 27.94 7.15 -3.34
C ASN A 392 27.59 7.61 -1.91
N HIS A 393 26.36 7.35 -1.44
CA HIS A 393 25.91 7.71 -0.10
C HIS A 393 26.14 9.19 0.25
N VAL A 394 25.85 10.10 -0.69
CA VAL A 394 26.23 11.53 -0.61
C VAL A 394 25.56 12.25 0.59
N TYR A 395 24.43 11.74 1.08
CA TYR A 395 23.73 12.28 2.25
C TYR A 395 24.14 11.65 3.58
N SER A 396 25.05 10.67 3.58
CA SER A 396 25.49 9.99 4.80
C SER A 396 26.48 10.84 5.59
N ARG A 397 26.27 10.93 6.89
CA ARG A 397 27.15 11.64 7.85
C ARG A 397 27.79 10.68 8.86
N GLY A 398 27.84 9.39 8.50
CA GLY A 398 28.24 8.29 9.39
C GLY A 398 27.05 7.70 10.15
N ILE A 399 27.13 6.41 10.47
CA ILE A 399 26.02 5.59 11.01
C ILE A 399 25.34 6.28 12.20
N PHE A 400 26.11 6.75 13.17
CA PHE A 400 25.57 7.39 14.38
C PHE A 400 24.79 8.68 14.07
N ASN A 401 25.36 9.57 13.25
CA ASN A 401 24.70 10.82 12.90
C ASN A 401 23.46 10.58 12.03
N ASN A 402 23.50 9.59 11.14
CA ASN A 402 22.34 9.20 10.33
C ASN A 402 21.16 8.77 11.19
N ILE A 403 21.41 7.99 12.26
CA ILE A 403 20.37 7.57 13.21
C ILE A 403 19.83 8.75 14.00
N VAL A 404 20.71 9.63 14.49
CA VAL A 404 20.31 10.84 15.25
C VAL A 404 19.47 11.77 14.37
N ASP A 405 19.90 12.04 13.14
CA ASP A 405 19.20 12.87 12.17
C ASP A 405 17.82 12.26 11.80
N PHE A 406 17.75 10.94 11.64
CA PHE A 406 16.51 10.23 11.31
C PHE A 406 15.49 10.27 12.44
N LEU A 407 15.93 10.05 13.68
CA LEU A 407 15.06 10.02 14.86
C LEU A 407 14.80 11.40 15.47
N GLY A 408 15.49 12.45 14.99
CA GLY A 408 15.38 13.80 15.52
C GLY A 408 15.87 13.92 16.97
N LEU A 409 16.92 13.16 17.33
CA LEU A 409 17.44 13.10 18.70
C LEU A 409 18.41 14.27 18.98
N ARG A 410 18.62 14.59 20.27
CA ARG A 410 19.62 15.57 20.76
C ARG A 410 19.41 17.05 20.38
N GLY A 411 18.17 17.53 20.32
CA GLY A 411 17.88 18.97 20.20
C GLY A 411 18.30 19.62 18.87
N GLN A 412 18.71 18.83 17.88
CA GLN A 412 18.98 19.32 16.53
C GLN A 412 17.68 19.77 15.87
N ARG A 413 17.72 20.88 15.13
CA ARG A 413 16.63 21.26 14.24
C ARG A 413 16.50 20.17 13.17
N PRO A 414 15.35 19.48 13.07
CA PRO A 414 15.17 18.45 12.05
C PRO A 414 15.25 19.09 10.66
N LEU A 415 15.97 18.43 9.74
CA LEU A 415 16.09 18.88 8.36
C LEU A 415 14.71 18.94 7.70
N ASP A 416 14.33 20.11 7.16
CA ASP A 416 13.07 20.25 6.43
C ASP A 416 13.28 19.91 4.95
N TRP A 417 13.17 18.62 4.66
CA TRP A 417 13.28 18.08 3.31
C TRP A 417 12.26 18.66 2.31
N ARG A 418 11.25 19.40 2.73
CA ARG A 418 10.33 20.09 1.80
C ARG A 418 10.94 21.35 1.19
N ARG A 419 11.99 21.91 1.83
CA ARG A 419 12.63 23.17 1.44
C ARG A 419 14.04 23.00 0.88
N ILE A 420 14.56 21.78 0.86
CA ILE A 420 15.86 21.45 0.27
C ILE A 420 15.64 21.08 -1.19
N PHE A 421 16.23 21.79 -2.16
CA PHE A 421 16.05 21.54 -3.59
C PHE A 421 17.34 21.10 -4.30
N ASN A 422 18.49 21.51 -3.78
CA ASN A 422 19.81 21.14 -4.26
C ASN A 422 20.71 20.68 -3.10
N TYR A 423 21.93 20.24 -3.42
CA TYR A 423 22.87 19.72 -2.41
C TYR A 423 23.42 20.83 -1.50
N GLU A 424 23.55 22.06 -2.00
CA GLU A 424 24.01 23.22 -1.23
C GLU A 424 23.00 23.61 -0.13
N ASP A 425 21.69 23.59 -0.45
CA ASP A 425 20.62 23.77 0.52
C ASP A 425 20.71 22.74 1.66
N PHE A 426 21.11 21.49 1.33
CA PHE A 426 21.28 20.42 2.30
C PHE A 426 22.49 20.67 3.19
N THR A 427 23.65 21.01 2.63
CA THR A 427 24.86 21.29 3.43
C THR A 427 24.65 22.48 4.35
N ASN A 428 23.99 23.55 3.87
CA ASN A 428 23.70 24.75 4.66
C ASN A 428 22.79 24.44 5.86
N GLN A 429 21.69 23.70 5.66
CA GLN A 429 20.83 23.30 6.78
C GLN A 429 21.54 22.37 7.77
N VAL A 430 22.42 21.49 7.29
CA VAL A 430 23.21 20.61 8.17
C VAL A 430 24.18 21.43 9.01
N GLU A 431 24.86 22.41 8.43
CA GLU A 431 25.77 23.31 9.16
C GLU A 431 25.03 24.11 10.23
N ASP A 432 23.89 24.73 9.89
CA ASP A 432 23.02 25.44 10.83
C ASP A 432 22.59 24.55 12.01
N SER A 433 22.19 23.30 11.71
CA SER A 433 21.78 22.33 12.74
C SER A 433 22.93 21.94 13.67
N SER A 434 24.17 21.97 13.15
CA SER A 434 25.37 21.58 13.88
C SER A 434 25.94 22.70 14.73
N GLN A 435 25.77 23.96 14.32
CA GLN A 435 26.14 25.14 15.09
C GLN A 435 25.25 25.27 16.33
N LEU A 436 23.93 25.13 16.18
CA LEU A 436 22.98 25.09 17.31
C LEU A 436 23.32 24.02 18.36
N ARG A 437 23.98 22.92 17.96
CA ARG A 437 24.44 21.88 18.88
C ARG A 437 25.73 22.25 19.62
N LYS A 438 26.56 23.12 19.07
CA LYS A 438 27.78 23.60 19.77
C LYS A 438 27.44 24.67 20.80
N ASP A 439 26.35 25.40 20.58
CA ASP A 439 25.92 26.52 21.42
C ASP A 439 24.93 26.13 22.53
N ALA A 440 24.48 24.86 22.56
CA ALA A 440 23.56 24.27 23.55
C ALA A 440 24.26 23.16 24.36
#